data_AF-A0A1G6RPY4-F1
#
_entry.id   AF-A0A1G6RPY4-F1
#
_cell.length_a   1.000
_cell.length_b   1.000
_cell.length_c   1.000
_cell.angle_alpha   90.00
_cell.angle_beta   90.00
_cell.angle_gamma   90.00
#
_symmetry.space_group_name_H-M   'P 1'
#
loop_
_entity.id
_entity.type
_entity.pdbx_description
1 polymer ?
#
loop_
_entity_poly.entity_id
_entity_poly.type
_entity_poly.pdbx_seq_one_letter_code
_entity_poly.pdbx_strand_id
1 'polypeptide(L)'
;MKTIELKKSTLEFDIAGTTYTIDLADEQIKKYLTFLENLTADGQLLAERQDAAVVEDSRDMIIQAFDVFFGEGSGKNLYDTCGRSAYVALDVLAQVVDELTAHIGDTASARFNKYLGK
;
A
#
# COMPACT_ATOMS: atom_id res chain seq x y z
N MET A 1 -24.31 -27.83 -17.61
CA MET A 1 -23.42 -26.66 -17.77
C MET A 1 -22.86 -26.34 -16.39
N LYS A 2 -21.54 -26.33 -16.20
CA LYS A 2 -20.93 -25.99 -14.91
C LYS A 2 -20.52 -24.52 -14.94
N THR A 3 -20.99 -23.75 -13.97
CA THR A 3 -20.58 -22.35 -13.75
C THR A 3 -19.38 -22.36 -12.79
N ILE A 4 -18.33 -21.64 -13.14
CA ILE A 4 -17.17 -21.42 -12.26
C ILE A 4 -17.20 -19.95 -11.86
N GLU A 5 -17.32 -19.67 -10.57
CA GLU A 5 -17.22 -18.32 -10.02
C GLU A 5 -15.76 -18.01 -9.69
N LEU A 6 -15.20 -17.00 -10.36
CA LEU A 6 -13.88 -16.47 -10.08
C LEU A 6 -14.03 -15.29 -9.11
N LYS A 7 -13.69 -15.49 -7.83
CA LYS A 7 -13.58 -14.38 -6.88
C LYS A 7 -12.23 -13.69 -7.07
N LYS A 8 -12.25 -12.38 -7.36
CA LYS A 8 -11.04 -11.55 -7.31
C LYS A 8 -10.53 -11.52 -5.86
N SER A 9 -9.23 -11.64 -5.70
CA SER A 9 -8.59 -11.45 -4.40
C SER A 9 -8.42 -9.96 -4.19
N THR A 10 -9.09 -9.40 -3.20
CA THR A 10 -9.01 -7.98 -2.86
C THR A 10 -8.79 -7.83 -1.36
N LEU A 11 -8.15 -6.74 -0.96
CA LEU A 11 -7.98 -6.34 0.43
C LEU A 11 -8.71 -5.02 0.65
N GLU A 12 -9.50 -4.93 1.73
CA GLU A 12 -10.29 -3.75 2.04
C GLU A 12 -9.73 -3.05 3.27
N PHE A 13 -9.65 -1.72 3.21
CA PHE A 13 -9.20 -0.85 4.28
C PHE A 13 -10.30 0.15 4.61
N ASP A 14 -10.75 0.20 5.86
CA ASP A 14 -11.61 1.28 6.35
C ASP A 14 -10.73 2.38 6.94
N ILE A 15 -10.60 3.50 6.22
CA ILE A 15 -9.82 4.65 6.64
C ILE A 15 -10.78 5.82 6.83
N ALA A 16 -10.98 6.20 8.09
CA ALA A 16 -11.88 7.28 8.50
C ALA A 16 -13.32 7.13 7.97
N GLY A 17 -13.84 5.90 7.92
CA GLY A 17 -15.21 5.60 7.47
C GLY A 17 -15.35 5.53 5.94
N THR A 18 -14.24 5.59 5.21
CA THR A 18 -14.21 5.35 3.76
C THR A 18 -13.51 4.02 3.49
N THR A 19 -14.21 3.13 2.77
CA THR A 19 -13.64 1.86 2.35
C THR A 19 -12.82 2.03 1.08
N TYR A 20 -11.54 1.68 1.17
CA TYR A 20 -10.63 1.58 0.05
C TYR A 20 -10.33 0.12 -0.25
N THR A 21 -10.13 -0.22 -1.52
CA THR A 21 -9.90 -1.61 -1.95
C THR A 21 -8.63 -1.69 -2.77
N ILE A 22 -7.78 -2.66 -2.43
CA ILE A 22 -6.56 -3.02 -3.15
C ILE A 22 -6.82 -4.31 -3.93
N ASP A 23 -6.38 -4.35 -5.19
CA ASP A 23 -6.43 -5.55 -6.03
C ASP A 23 -5.18 -6.39 -5.78
N LEU A 24 -5.36 -7.66 -5.40
CA LEU A 24 -4.28 -8.60 -5.09
C LEU A 24 -3.95 -9.54 -6.26
N ALA A 25 -4.30 -9.16 -7.49
CA ALA A 25 -3.78 -9.84 -8.68
C ALA A 25 -2.24 -9.77 -8.70
N ASP A 26 -1.59 -10.83 -9.18
CA ASP A 26 -0.12 -10.96 -9.18
C ASP A 26 0.60 -9.74 -9.82
N GLU A 27 0.04 -9.19 -10.90
CA GLU A 27 0.56 -7.99 -11.56
C GLU A 27 0.52 -6.74 -10.65
N GLN A 28 -0.54 -6.59 -9.86
CA GLN A 28 -0.69 -5.47 -8.93
C GLN A 28 0.22 -5.64 -7.71
N ILE A 29 0.32 -6.86 -7.17
CA ILE A 29 1.27 -7.18 -6.10
C ILE A 29 2.69 -6.81 -6.55
N LYS A 30 3.09 -7.19 -7.77
CA LYS A 30 4.40 -6.83 -8.31
C LYS A 30 4.60 -5.31 -8.38
N LYS A 31 3.58 -4.57 -8.84
CA LYS A 31 3.61 -3.09 -8.88
C LYS A 31 3.80 -2.51 -7.47
N TYR A 32 3.08 -3.02 -6.48
CA TYR A 32 3.18 -2.56 -5.09
C TYR A 32 4.57 -2.84 -4.51
N LEU A 33 5.11 -4.05 -4.69
CA LEU A 33 6.43 -4.42 -4.17
C LEU A 33 7.54 -3.57 -4.77
N THR A 34 7.53 -3.37 -6.09
CA THR A 34 8.51 -2.49 -6.76
C THR A 34 8.38 -1.04 -6.28
N PHE A 35 7.16 -0.56 -6.05
CA PHE A 35 6.96 0.78 -5.50
C PHE A 35 7.52 0.90 -4.06
N LEU A 36 7.31 -0.12 -3.21
CA LEU A 36 7.85 -0.14 -1.85
C LEU A 36 9.37 -0.21 -1.80
N GLU A 37 10.00 -0.97 -2.69
CA GLU A 37 11.45 -0.99 -2.84
C GLU A 37 11.99 0.42 -3.15
N ASN A 38 11.35 1.13 -4.09
CA ASN A 38 11.73 2.50 -4.44
C ASN A 38 11.48 3.48 -3.28
N LEU A 39 10.34 3.37 -2.61
CA LEU A 39 9.97 4.24 -1.48
C LEU A 39 10.92 4.06 -0.30
N THR A 40 11.46 2.86 -0.09
CA THR A 40 12.47 2.62 0.96
C THR A 40 13.80 3.30 0.63
N ALA A 41 14.21 3.26 -0.64
CA ALA A 41 15.42 3.95 -1.11
C ALA A 41 15.28 5.49 -1.02
N ASP A 42 14.14 6.02 -1.47
CA ASP A 42 13.85 7.45 -1.41
C ASP A 42 13.66 7.92 0.05
N GLY A 43 13.01 7.11 0.89
CA GLY A 43 12.82 7.40 2.31
C GLY A 43 14.13 7.45 3.09
N GLN A 44 15.11 6.60 2.78
CA GLN A 44 16.46 6.69 3.37
C GLN A 44 17.15 8.00 2.98
N LEU A 45 17.07 8.39 1.71
CA LEU A 45 17.64 9.66 1.22
C LEU A 45 16.98 10.89 1.86
N LEU A 46 15.66 10.83 2.09
CA LEU A 46 14.92 11.89 2.77
C LEU A 46 15.25 11.96 4.27
N ALA A 47 15.41 10.82 4.94
CA ALA A 47 15.78 10.78 6.36
C ALA A 47 17.17 11.38 6.65
N GLU A 48 18.08 11.34 5.67
CA GLU A 48 19.41 11.97 5.76
C GLU A 48 19.39 13.49 5.58
N ARG A 49 18.27 14.06 5.08
CA ARG A 49 18.13 15.49 4.80
C ARG A 49 17.16 16.13 5.81
N GLN A 50 17.57 17.23 6.46
CA GLN A 50 16.77 17.95 7.47
C GLN A 50 16.34 19.36 7.02
N ASP A 51 16.15 19.58 5.73
CA ASP A 51 15.69 20.87 5.22
C ASP A 51 14.18 20.90 4.95
N ALA A 52 13.62 22.10 4.76
CA ALA A 52 12.17 22.27 4.54
C ALA A 52 11.68 21.68 3.20
N ALA A 53 12.57 21.50 2.21
CA ALA A 53 12.21 20.91 0.92
C ALA A 53 11.88 19.42 1.06
N VAL A 54 12.54 18.73 2.00
CA VAL A 54 12.24 17.33 2.37
C VAL A 54 10.80 17.13 2.80
N VAL A 55 10.16 18.13 3.43
CA VAL A 55 8.77 18.02 3.88
C VAL A 55 7.79 18.05 2.70
N GLU A 56 8.06 18.86 1.68
CA GLU A 56 7.22 18.92 0.48
C GLU A 56 7.40 17.68 -0.39
N ASP A 57 8.64 17.21 -0.56
CA ASP A 57 8.93 15.98 -1.30
C ASP A 57 8.33 14.76 -0.61
N SER A 58 8.40 14.69 0.73
CA SER A 58 7.78 13.63 1.52
C SER A 58 6.26 13.62 1.37
N ARG A 59 5.62 14.80 1.34
CA ARG A 59 4.17 14.92 1.12
C ARG A 59 3.78 14.33 -0.23
N ASP A 60 4.44 14.76 -1.30
CA ASP A 60 4.07 14.36 -2.65
C ASP A 60 4.33 12.87 -2.88
N MET A 61 5.40 12.34 -2.29
CA MET A 61 5.67 10.89 -2.23
C MET A 61 4.53 10.12 -1.54
N ILE A 62 4.06 10.58 -0.37
CA ILE A 62 2.98 9.90 0.37
C ILE A 62 1.67 9.94 -0.43
N ILE A 63 1.35 11.07 -1.07
CA ILE A 63 0.16 11.20 -1.93
C ILE A 63 0.25 10.19 -3.09
N GLN A 64 1.40 10.14 -3.77
CA GLN A 64 1.61 9.22 -4.88
C GLN A 64 1.51 7.76 -4.41
N ALA A 65 2.02 7.43 -3.23
CA ALA A 65 1.94 6.10 -2.65
C ALA A 65 0.48 5.66 -2.48
N PHE A 66 -0.36 6.51 -1.91
CA PHE A 66 -1.79 6.22 -1.79
C PHE A 66 -2.47 6.06 -3.15
N ASP A 67 -2.14 6.89 -4.14
CA ASP A 67 -2.68 6.73 -5.50
C ASP A 67 -2.29 5.39 -6.14
N VAL A 68 -1.10 4.88 -5.83
CA VAL A 68 -0.66 3.56 -6.28
C VAL A 68 -1.51 2.46 -5.66
N PHE A 69 -1.77 2.52 -4.35
CA PHE A 69 -2.51 1.48 -3.63
C PHE A 69 -4.02 1.50 -3.92
N PHE A 70 -4.62 2.69 -3.92
CA PHE A 70 -6.07 2.86 -3.90
C PHE A 70 -6.64 3.51 -5.17
N GLY A 71 -5.79 3.84 -6.13
CA GLY A 71 -6.16 4.45 -7.41
C GLY A 71 -6.04 5.96 -7.43
N GLU A 72 -6.02 6.53 -8.63
CA GLU A 72 -5.77 7.95 -8.87
C GLU A 72 -6.77 8.85 -8.11
N GLY A 73 -6.23 9.87 -7.42
CA GLY A 73 -6.98 10.86 -6.66
C GLY A 73 -7.24 10.45 -5.20
N SER A 74 -7.00 9.20 -4.83
CA SER A 74 -7.14 8.73 -3.45
C SER A 74 -6.11 9.37 -2.51
N GLY A 75 -4.90 9.66 -3.01
CA GLY A 75 -3.81 10.17 -2.18
C GLY A 75 -4.05 11.56 -1.66
N LYS A 76 -4.58 12.45 -2.49
CA LYS A 76 -4.96 13.80 -2.02
C LYS A 76 -6.07 13.72 -0.98
N ASN A 77 -7.09 12.89 -1.23
CA ASN A 77 -8.21 12.72 -0.31
C ASN A 77 -7.73 12.17 1.05
N LEU A 78 -6.88 11.15 1.04
CA LEU A 78 -6.32 10.57 2.27
C LEU A 78 -5.40 11.55 3.01
N TYR A 79 -4.60 12.32 2.28
CA TYR A 79 -3.76 13.36 2.88
C TYR A 79 -4.60 14.45 3.55
N ASP A 80 -5.67 14.92 2.90
CA ASP A 80 -6.61 15.87 3.47
C ASP A 80 -7.33 15.28 4.71
N THR A 81 -7.75 14.00 4.66
CA THR A 81 -8.33 13.27 5.79
C THR A 81 -7.37 13.15 6.98
N CYS A 82 -6.06 13.01 6.71
CA CYS A 82 -5.00 13.04 7.72
C CYS A 82 -4.72 14.46 8.26
N GLY A 83 -5.57 15.45 7.96
CA GLY A 83 -5.42 16.83 8.42
C GLY A 83 -4.23 17.55 7.77
N ARG A 84 -3.78 17.10 6.59
CA ARG A 84 -2.59 17.59 5.89
C ARG A 84 -1.30 17.47 6.71
N SER A 85 -1.23 16.46 7.57
CA SER A 85 -0.01 16.11 8.29
C SER A 85 0.71 14.98 7.57
N ALA A 86 1.90 15.26 7.03
CA ALA A 86 2.74 14.25 6.41
C ALA A 86 3.09 13.11 7.37
N TYR A 87 3.27 13.39 8.67
CA TYR A 87 3.53 12.35 9.67
C TYR A 87 2.34 11.41 9.88
N VAL A 88 1.13 11.96 9.99
CA VAL A 88 -0.08 11.14 10.16
C VAL A 88 -0.35 10.33 8.88
N ALA A 89 -0.19 10.96 7.72
CA ALA A 89 -0.35 10.30 6.44
C ALA A 89 0.69 9.17 6.24
N LEU A 90 1.93 9.38 6.68
CA LEU A 90 2.97 8.35 6.64
C LEU A 90 2.66 7.18 7.58
N ASP A 91 2.14 7.44 8.77
CA ASP A 91 1.72 6.39 9.71
C ASP A 91 0.57 5.55 9.15
N VAL A 92 -0.44 6.18 8.53
CA VAL A 92 -1.52 5.48 7.83
C VAL A 92 -0.97 4.65 6.67
N LEU A 93 -0.04 5.21 5.89
CA LEU A 93 0.61 4.49 4.79
C LEU A 93 1.38 3.26 5.32
N ALA A 94 2.12 3.39 6.42
CA ALA A 94 2.85 2.29 7.03
C ALA A 94 1.91 1.14 7.44
N GLN A 95 0.76 1.45 8.06
CA GLN A 95 -0.25 0.45 8.41
C GLN A 95 -0.80 -0.29 7.18
N VAL A 96 -1.03 0.42 6.07
CA VAL A 96 -1.46 -0.20 4.80
C VAL A 96 -0.41 -1.16 4.26
N VAL A 97 0.86 -0.76 4.31
CA VAL A 97 1.99 -1.57 3.84
C VAL A 97 2.19 -2.81 4.71
N ASP A 98 2.13 -2.66 6.04
CA ASP A 98 2.26 -3.77 6.98
C ASP A 98 1.17 -4.83 6.74
N GLU A 99 -0.08 -4.40 6.61
CA GLU A 99 -1.20 -5.32 6.34
C GLU A 99 -1.06 -5.99 4.97
N LEU A 100 -0.69 -5.24 3.93
CA LEU A 100 -0.49 -5.78 2.59
C LEU A 100 0.63 -6.83 2.57
N THR A 101 1.77 -6.54 3.20
CA THR A 101 2.92 -7.44 3.23
C THR A 101 2.64 -8.69 4.07
N ALA A 102 1.94 -8.56 5.20
CA ALA A 102 1.45 -9.69 5.99
C ALA A 102 0.54 -10.60 5.14
N HIS A 103 -0.43 -10.02 4.43
CA HIS A 103 -1.35 -10.77 3.58
C HIS A 103 -0.64 -11.53 2.44
N ILE A 104 0.34 -10.88 1.79
CA ILE A 104 1.15 -11.51 0.74
C ILE A 104 1.99 -12.67 1.33
N GLY A 105 2.63 -12.44 2.48
CA GLY A 105 3.46 -13.44 3.16
C GLY A 105 2.68 -14.68 3.61
N ASP A 106 1.50 -14.47 4.18
CA ASP A 106 0.59 -15.55 4.60
C ASP A 106 0.09 -16.35 3.39
N THR A 107 -0.24 -15.67 2.29
CA THR A 107 -0.72 -16.32 1.06
C THR A 107 0.39 -17.17 0.42
N ALA A 108 1.63 -16.67 0.39
CA ALA A 108 2.78 -17.42 -0.12
C ALA A 108 3.03 -18.68 0.73
N SER A 109 3.03 -18.53 2.06
CA SER A 109 3.25 -19.63 3.01
C SER A 109 2.13 -20.68 2.97
N ALA A 110 0.87 -20.25 2.89
CA ALA A 110 -0.29 -21.14 2.80
C ALA A 110 -0.32 -21.93 1.48
N ARG A 111 0.02 -21.31 0.35
CA ARG A 111 0.18 -22.01 -0.93
C ARG A 111 1.31 -23.04 -0.85
N PHE A 112 2.45 -22.69 -0.24
CA PHE A 112 3.59 -23.59 -0.09
C PHE A 112 3.26 -24.83 0.75
N ASN A 113 2.59 -24.66 1.90
CA ASN A 113 2.21 -25.77 2.78
C ASN A 113 1.16 -26.69 2.14
N LYS A 114 0.18 -26.12 1.42
CA LYS A 114 -0.88 -26.87 0.74
C LYS A 114 -0.35 -27.85 -0.31
N TYR A 115 0.74 -27.53 -1.00
CA TYR A 115 1.30 -28.37 -2.06
C TYR A 115 2.46 -29.28 -1.61
N LEU A 116 3.02 -29.05 -0.43
CA LEU A 116 4.08 -29.90 0.15
C LEU A 116 3.57 -30.93 1.18
N GLY A 117 2.26 -30.97 1.45
CA GLY A 117 1.64 -32.02 2.27
C GLY A 117 2.16 -32.07 3.71
N LYS A 118 2.35 -30.90 4.33
CA LYS A 118 2.52 -30.77 5.78
C LYS A 118 1.28 -30.16 6.40
#